data_AF-A0A2N3FBY1-F1
#
_entry.id   AF-A0A2N3FBY1-F1
#
_cell.length_a   1.000
_cell.length_b   1.000
_cell.length_c   1.000
_cell.angle_alpha   90.00
_cell.angle_beta   90.00
_cell.angle_gamma   90.00
#
_symmetry.space_group_name_H-M   'P 1'
#
loop_
_entity.id
_entity.type
_entity.pdbx_description
1 polymer ?
#
loop_
_entity_poly.entity_id
_entity_poly.type
_entity_poly.pdbx_seq_one_letter_code
_entity_poly.pdbx_strand_id
1 'polypeptide(L)'
;MKISRIETFLVPPRWLFVRVETDQGVVGWGEASLEGHSDAVRTVVDQFAEHLLGADPARIEDHWQVLTKSGFYRGGPVFGSAVSGVDQALWDIKGK
;
A
#
# COMPACT_ATOMS: atom_id res chain seq x y z
N MET A 1 -6.33 -14.48 -8.27
CA MET A 1 -6.59 -13.05 -7.98
C MET A 1 -5.29 -12.30 -8.17
N LYS A 2 -5.32 -11.17 -8.87
CA LYS A 2 -4.16 -10.30 -9.09
C LYS A 2 -4.52 -8.87 -8.76
N ILE A 3 -3.58 -8.11 -8.24
CA ILE A 3 -3.76 -6.67 -8.01
C ILE A 3 -3.85 -5.97 -9.38
N SER A 4 -4.93 -5.24 -9.62
CA SER A 4 -5.22 -4.54 -10.88
C SER A 4 -5.08 -3.03 -10.75
N ARG A 5 -5.27 -2.48 -9.54
CA ARG A 5 -5.20 -1.03 -9.31
C ARG A 5 -4.79 -0.73 -7.87
N ILE A 6 -3.99 0.32 -7.70
CA ILE A 6 -3.65 0.90 -6.40
C ILE A 6 -3.90 2.41 -6.51
N GLU A 7 -4.61 2.98 -5.54
CA GLU A 7 -4.96 4.39 -5.49
C GLU A 7 -4.78 4.95 -4.09
N THR A 8 -4.51 6.25 -4.00
CA THR A 8 -4.46 6.98 -2.74
C THR A 8 -5.51 8.09 -2.70
N PHE A 9 -6.08 8.33 -1.53
CA PHE A 9 -7.11 9.34 -1.30
C PHE A 9 -6.69 10.22 -0.13
N LEU A 10 -6.45 11.50 -0.43
CA LEU A 10 -6.24 12.53 0.59
C LEU A 10 -7.61 12.99 1.09
N VAL A 11 -7.89 12.71 2.37
CA VAL A 11 -9.20 12.96 2.99
C VAL A 11 -9.03 13.95 4.14
N PRO A 12 -9.83 15.04 4.19
CA PRO A 12 -9.81 15.97 5.31
C PRO A 12 -10.05 15.25 6.66
N PRO A 13 -9.37 15.67 7.75
CA PRO A 13 -8.49 16.82 7.82
C PRO A 13 -7.03 16.54 7.40
N ARG A 14 -6.58 15.28 7.39
CA ARG A 14 -5.17 14.92 7.14
C ARG A 14 -4.92 13.43 6.83
N TRP A 15 -5.97 12.68 6.51
CA TRP A 15 -5.87 11.25 6.29
C TRP A 15 -5.39 10.93 4.88
N LEU A 16 -4.64 9.84 4.75
CA LEU A 16 -4.27 9.26 3.47
C LEU A 16 -4.73 7.81 3.44
N PHE A 17 -5.80 7.53 2.69
CA PHE A 17 -6.24 6.15 2.47
C PHE A 17 -5.58 5.55 1.25
N VAL A 18 -5.30 4.25 1.34
CA VAL A 18 -4.81 3.40 0.25
C VAL A 18 -5.93 2.42 -0.12
N ARG A 19 -6.25 2.36 -1.40
CA ARG A 19 -7.20 1.41 -1.97
C ARG A 19 -6.45 0.46 -2.89
N VAL A 20 -6.59 -0.84 -2.66
CA VAL A 20 -6.05 -1.89 -3.53
C VAL A 20 -7.22 -2.64 -4.14
N GLU A 21 -7.26 -2.73 -5.46
CA GLU A 21 -8.30 -3.47 -6.21
C GLU A 21 -7.68 -4.62 -6.97
N THR A 22 -8.44 -5.71 -7.08
CA THR A 22 -8.03 -6.92 -7.78
C THR A 22 -8.77 -7.10 -9.10
N ASP A 23 -8.23 -7.96 -9.97
CA ASP A 23 -8.85 -8.36 -11.24
C ASP A 23 -10.19 -9.10 -11.10
N GLN A 24 -10.57 -9.45 -9.86
CA GLN A 24 -11.85 -10.07 -9.51
C GLN A 24 -12.82 -9.10 -8.82
N GLY A 25 -12.49 -7.80 -8.76
CA GLY A 25 -13.34 -6.77 -8.16
C GLY A 25 -13.33 -6.73 -6.62
N VAL A 26 -12.52 -7.57 -5.96
CA VAL A 26 -12.29 -7.47 -4.50
C VAL A 26 -11.42 -6.26 -4.22
N VAL A 27 -11.83 -5.45 -3.24
CA VAL A 27 -11.17 -4.20 -2.85
C VAL A 27 -10.77 -4.25 -1.38
N GLY A 28 -9.52 -3.90 -1.12
CA GLY A 28 -8.94 -3.69 0.20
C GLY A 28 -8.71 -2.23 0.50
N TRP A 29 -8.86 -1.87 1.77
CA TRP A 29 -8.59 -0.53 2.29
C TRP A 29 -7.54 -0.55 3.39
N GLY A 30 -6.68 0.45 3.37
CA GLY A 30 -5.74 0.72 4.45
C GLY A 30 -5.50 2.21 4.62
N GLU A 31 -4.84 2.58 5.71
CA GLU A 31 -4.51 3.95 6.05
C GLU A 31 -2.98 4.14 6.16
N ALA A 32 -2.45 5.11 5.41
CA ALA A 32 -1.05 5.50 5.35
C ALA A 32 -0.86 6.95 5.81
N SER A 33 -1.56 7.36 6.87
CA SER A 33 -1.44 8.71 7.41
C SER A 33 -0.01 8.96 7.92
N LEU A 34 0.56 10.10 7.52
CA LEU A 34 1.77 10.68 8.11
C LEU A 34 1.60 12.19 8.08
N GLU A 35 1.30 12.77 9.24
CA GLU A 35 0.90 14.17 9.34
C GLU A 35 1.94 15.11 8.72
N GLY A 36 1.48 15.97 7.80
CA GLY A 36 2.32 16.94 7.09
C GLY A 36 3.14 16.37 5.93
N HIS A 37 3.07 15.06 5.64
CA HIS A 37 3.91 14.39 4.65
C HIS A 37 3.13 13.50 3.68
N SER A 38 1.82 13.73 3.51
CA SER A 38 0.94 12.89 2.68
C SER A 38 1.41 12.74 1.24
N ASP A 39 1.96 13.80 0.62
CA ASP A 39 2.46 13.73 -0.77
C ASP A 39 3.70 12.85 -0.90
N ALA A 40 4.60 12.88 0.10
CA ALA A 40 5.77 12.00 0.14
C ALA A 40 5.34 10.54 0.30
N VAL A 41 4.38 10.27 1.21
CA VAL A 41 3.85 8.91 1.39
C VAL A 41 3.14 8.41 0.14
N ARG A 42 2.29 9.25 -0.48
CA ARG A 42 1.62 8.94 -1.75
C ARG A 42 2.62 8.56 -2.84
N THR A 43 3.70 9.33 -2.98
CA THR A 43 4.75 9.04 -3.96
C THR A 43 5.37 7.67 -3.74
N VAL A 44 5.61 7.29 -2.48
CA VAL A 44 6.14 5.95 -2.16
C VAL A 44 5.10 4.85 -2.44
N VAL A 45 3.81 5.08 -2.18
CA VAL A 45 2.75 4.12 -2.55
C VAL A 45 2.70 3.92 -4.07
N ASP A 46 2.83 5.00 -4.85
CA ASP A 46 2.89 4.93 -6.32
C ASP A 46 4.11 4.11 -6.79
N GLN A 47 5.27 4.27 -6.13
CA GLN A 47 6.45 3.43 -6.40
C GLN A 47 6.24 1.96 -6.02
N PHE A 48 5.58 1.70 -4.88
CA PHE A 48 5.24 0.33 -4.47
C PHE A 48 4.30 -0.34 -5.48
N ALA A 49 3.43 0.42 -6.13
CA ALA A 49 2.53 -0.11 -7.14
C ALA A 49 3.26 -0.76 -8.32
N GLU A 50 4.45 -0.26 -8.70
CA GLU A 50 5.27 -0.86 -9.75
C GLU A 50 5.66 -2.33 -9.45
N HIS A 51 5.78 -2.69 -8.16
CA HIS A 51 6.08 -4.06 -7.73
C HIS A 51 4.82 -4.93 -7.53
N LEU A 52 3.69 -4.30 -7.21
CA LEU A 52 2.49 -5.01 -6.77
C LEU A 52 1.50 -5.28 -7.91
N LEU A 53 1.46 -4.44 -8.94
CA LEU A 53 0.52 -4.60 -10.05
C LEU A 53 0.76 -5.95 -10.77
N GLY A 54 -0.32 -6.72 -10.94
CA GLY A 54 -0.28 -8.07 -11.51
C GLY A 54 0.14 -9.18 -10.53
N ALA A 55 0.57 -8.83 -9.31
CA ALA A 55 0.97 -9.79 -8.29
C ALA A 55 -0.24 -10.34 -7.51
N ASP A 56 -0.06 -11.52 -6.90
CA ASP A 56 -1.08 -12.16 -6.07
C ASP A 56 -1.17 -11.46 -4.70
N PRO A 57 -2.31 -10.84 -4.33
CA PRO A 57 -2.45 -10.13 -3.06
C PRO A 57 -2.36 -11.05 -1.83
N ALA A 58 -2.54 -12.37 -1.98
CA ALA A 58 -2.48 -13.30 -0.85
C ALA A 58 -1.04 -13.53 -0.33
N ARG A 59 -0.02 -13.13 -1.10
CA ARG A 59 1.41 -13.23 -0.72
C ARG A 59 1.85 -12.07 0.19
N ILE A 60 1.05 -11.74 1.20
CA ILE A 60 1.21 -10.53 2.03
C ILE A 60 2.63 -10.39 2.61
N GLU A 61 3.16 -11.46 3.23
CA GLU A 61 4.50 -11.42 3.82
C GLU A 61 5.59 -11.21 2.76
N ASP A 62 5.46 -11.80 1.58
CA ASP A 62 6.42 -11.62 0.48
C ASP A 62 6.42 -10.18 0.00
N HIS A 63 5.24 -9.59 -0.18
CA HIS A 63 5.09 -8.17 -0.51
C HIS A 63 5.72 -7.30 0.57
N TRP A 64 5.41 -7.55 1.84
CA TRP A 64 5.98 -6.79 2.96
C TRP A 64 7.51 -6.87 2.97
N GLN A 65 8.10 -8.04 2.75
CA GLN A 65 9.55 -8.23 2.69
C GLN A 65 10.17 -7.46 1.52
N VAL A 66 9.56 -7.52 0.34
CA VAL A 66 10.02 -6.75 -0.83
C VAL A 66 9.95 -5.25 -0.54
N LEU A 67 8.79 -4.73 -0.11
CA LEU A 67 8.58 -3.30 0.12
C LEU A 67 9.45 -2.73 1.25
N THR A 68 9.85 -3.55 2.24
CA THR A 68 10.65 -3.08 3.39
C THR A 68 12.15 -3.39 3.31
N LYS A 69 12.57 -4.36 2.49
CA LYS A 69 13.96 -4.87 2.49
C LYS A 69 14.62 -4.95 1.13
N SER A 70 13.89 -4.79 0.02
CA SER A 70 14.50 -4.75 -1.32
C SER A 70 15.31 -3.48 -1.55
N GLY A 71 14.94 -2.37 -0.89
CA GLY A 71 15.75 -1.18 -0.79
C GLY A 71 16.96 -1.43 0.12
N PHE A 72 18.14 -1.01 -0.31
CA PHE A 72 19.37 -1.18 0.45
C PHE A 72 19.26 -0.56 1.86
N TYR A 73 18.73 0.67 1.93
CA TYR A 73 18.37 1.34 3.18
C TYR A 73 16.91 1.07 3.54
N ARG A 74 16.63 0.90 4.83
CA ARG A 74 15.36 0.37 5.31
C ARG A 74 14.57 1.40 6.11
N GLY A 75 13.28 1.49 5.79
CA GLY A 75 12.28 2.14 6.64
C GLY A 75 12.38 3.66 6.68
N GLY A 76 12.16 4.23 7.86
CA GLY A 76 11.85 5.65 8.04
C GLY A 76 10.34 5.91 7.99
N PRO A 77 9.89 7.08 8.48
CA PRO A 77 8.47 7.36 8.69
C PRO A 77 7.66 7.32 7.38
N VAL A 78 8.24 7.79 6.27
CA VAL A 78 7.55 7.82 4.96
C VAL A 78 7.33 6.40 4.43
N PHE A 79 8.40 5.59 4.30
CA PHE A 79 8.29 4.21 3.84
C PHE A 79 7.47 3.33 4.79
N GLY A 80 7.61 3.54 6.10
CA GLY A 80 6.86 2.83 7.12
C GLY A 80 5.35 3.10 7.05
N SER A 81 4.96 4.37 6.84
CA SER A 81 3.56 4.73 6.67
C SER A 81 2.98 4.19 5.36
N ALA A 82 3.72 4.32 4.25
CA ALA A 82 3.32 3.78 2.95
C ALA A 82 3.09 2.26 2.98
N VAL A 83 4.03 1.51 3.57
CA VAL A 83 3.90 0.04 3.64
C VAL A 83 2.76 -0.38 4.57
N SER A 84 2.49 0.38 5.64
CA SER A 84 1.38 0.09 6.54
C SER A 84 0.03 0.19 5.82
N GLY A 85 -0.20 1.22 5.00
CA GLY A 85 -1.45 1.35 4.26
C GLY A 85 -1.66 0.25 3.22
N VAL A 86 -0.59 -0.17 2.54
CA VAL A 86 -0.64 -1.32 1.62
C VAL A 86 -0.91 -2.62 2.38
N ASP A 87 -0.18 -2.89 3.46
CA ASP A 87 -0.32 -4.12 4.27
C ASP A 87 -1.74 -4.30 4.82
N GLN A 88 -2.31 -3.22 5.39
CA GLN A 88 -3.70 -3.20 5.85
C GLN A 88 -4.68 -3.54 4.71
N ALA A 89 -4.51 -2.94 3.53
CA ALA A 89 -5.37 -3.21 2.38
C ALA A 89 -5.26 -4.66 1.88
N LEU A 90 -4.06 -5.24 1.90
CA LEU A 90 -3.86 -6.65 1.52
C LEU A 90 -4.51 -7.61 2.54
N TRP A 91 -4.42 -7.31 3.83
CA TRP A 91 -5.13 -8.08 4.87
C TRP A 91 -6.65 -7.95 4.76
N ASP A 92 -7.16 -6.76 4.44
CA ASP A 92 -8.58 -6.54 4.20
C ASP A 92 -9.08 -7.34 2.98
N ILE A 93 -8.31 -7.39 1.88
CA ILE A 93 -8.61 -8.28 0.73
C ILE A 93 -8.68 -9.74 1.18
N LYS A 94 -7.71 -10.20 1.98
CA LYS A 94 -7.64 -11.60 2.42
C LYS A 94 -8.78 -12.00 3.35
N GLY A 95 -9.35 -11.04 4.09
CA GLY A 95 -10.49 -11.27 4.97
C GLY A 95 -11.85 -11.33 4.26
N LYS A 96 -11.91 -10.94 2.98
CA LYS A 96 -13.11 -10.90 2.13
C LYS A 96 -13.17 -12.11 1.21
#